data_AF-A0AAW9CYF1-F1
#
_entry.id   AF-A0AAW9CYF1-F1
#
_cell.length_a   1.000
_cell.length_b   1.000
_cell.length_c   1.000
_cell.angle_alpha   90.00
_cell.angle_beta   90.00
_cell.angle_gamma   90.00
#
_symmetry.space_group_name_H-M   'P 1'
#
loop_
_entity.id
_entity.type
_entity.pdbx_description
1 polymer ?
#
loop_
_entity_poly.entity_id
_entity_poly.type
_entity_poly.pdbx_seq_one_letter_code
_entity_poly.pdbx_strand_id
1 'polypeptide(L)'
;MFHHIPKTAGSSFNQILRTLYRDDEVCNAALDGELDEVMADETRRYGLFVGHFSFDALYRHFGDATRLTFLRDPVQRCISQYHNWHDASRYSDAWIGRNDTNPDVIKALKMTSEMSLCEFASSDNLVISDSAQNMMTRYLAPSVEWKKERGYYDAALVEEAKRNLVEYFHFLA
;
A
#
# COMPACT_ATOMS: atom_id res chain seq x y z
N MET A 1 -3.81 -5.07 13.32
CA MET A 1 -3.45 -5.02 11.88
C MET A 1 -2.86 -3.65 11.57
N PHE A 2 -1.71 -3.63 10.89
CA PHE A 2 -1.09 -2.42 10.38
C PHE A 2 -1.35 -2.29 8.88
N HIS A 3 -2.17 -1.30 8.53
CA HIS A 3 -2.45 -0.95 7.15
C HIS A 3 -1.28 -0.16 6.59
N HIS A 4 -0.37 -0.88 5.93
CA HIS A 4 0.89 -0.31 5.50
C HIS A 4 0.69 0.38 4.15
N ILE A 5 0.64 1.71 4.16
CA ILE A 5 0.65 2.50 2.93
C ILE A 5 2.10 2.67 2.46
N PRO A 6 2.42 2.44 1.17
CA PRO A 6 3.79 2.59 0.70
C PRO A 6 4.40 3.97 0.97
N LYS A 7 5.65 3.94 1.44
CA LYS A 7 6.52 5.12 1.67
C LYS A 7 6.07 6.06 2.80
N THR A 8 5.32 5.55 3.77
CA THR A 8 4.95 6.23 5.02
C THR A 8 5.71 5.69 6.23
N ALA A 9 6.97 5.27 6.03
CA ALA A 9 7.85 4.66 7.04
C ALA A 9 7.38 3.31 7.63
N GLY A 10 6.41 2.66 6.99
CA GLY A 10 5.86 1.40 7.50
C GLY A 10 6.83 0.20 7.48
N SER A 11 7.85 0.17 6.62
CA SER A 11 8.86 -0.92 6.67
C SER A 11 9.61 -0.96 8.00
N SER A 12 10.04 0.20 8.52
CA SER A 12 10.72 0.30 9.81
C SER A 12 9.77 -0.07 10.96
N PHE A 13 8.52 0.37 10.90
CA PHE A 13 7.53 0.02 11.92
C PHE A 13 7.15 -1.47 11.90
N ASN A 14 7.02 -2.07 10.71
CA ASN A 14 6.80 -3.51 10.54
C ASN A 14 7.93 -4.33 11.17
N GLN A 15 9.19 -3.90 11.02
CA GLN A 15 10.31 -4.55 11.69
C GLN A 15 10.13 -4.51 13.22
N ILE A 16 9.76 -3.36 13.79
CA ILE A 16 9.48 -3.24 15.23
C ILE A 16 8.33 -4.15 15.65
N LEU A 17 7.19 -4.09 14.94
CA LEU A 17 6.02 -4.92 15.25
C LEU A 17 6.38 -6.41 15.25
N ARG A 18 7.15 -6.89 14.26
CA ARG A 18 7.56 -8.30 14.19
C ARG A 18 8.41 -8.76 15.37
N THR A 19 9.11 -7.86 16.08
CA THR A 19 9.83 -8.23 17.31
C THR A 19 8.91 -8.46 18.51
N LEU A 20 7.63 -8.04 18.43
CA LEU A 20 6.65 -8.12 19.51
C LEU A 20 5.75 -9.36 19.41
N TYR A 21 5.83 -10.12 18.31
CA TYR A 21 5.02 -11.30 18.05
C TYR A 21 5.93 -12.49 17.77
N ARG A 22 5.43 -13.71 18.04
CA ARG A 22 6.12 -14.91 17.57
C ARG A 22 5.96 -15.06 16.06
N ASP A 23 6.93 -15.70 15.40
CA ASP A 23 6.90 -15.90 13.95
C ASP A 23 5.61 -16.58 13.46
N ASP A 24 5.06 -17.53 14.23
CA ASP A 24 3.81 -18.24 13.91
C ASP A 24 2.54 -17.42 14.17
N GLU A 25 2.64 -16.27 14.84
CA GLU A 25 1.55 -15.32 15.05
C GLU A 25 1.54 -14.22 13.98
N VAL A 26 2.54 -14.16 13.10
CA VAL A 26 2.64 -13.15 12.04
C VAL A 26 2.13 -13.70 10.71
N CYS A 27 1.11 -13.06 10.16
CA CYS A 27 0.64 -13.34 8.81
C CYS A 27 1.65 -12.85 7.77
N ASN A 28 1.97 -13.69 6.79
CA ASN A 28 2.89 -13.37 5.69
C ASN A 28 2.20 -12.81 4.44
N ALA A 29 0.86 -12.77 4.42
CA ALA A 29 0.12 -12.10 3.37
C ALA A 29 0.38 -10.59 3.43
N ALA A 30 0.67 -10.01 2.27
CA ALA A 30 0.97 -8.59 2.08
C ALA A 30 0.08 -7.94 1.02
N LEU A 31 -0.69 -8.73 0.25
CA LEU A 31 -1.60 -8.29 -0.81
C LEU A 31 -2.98 -8.93 -0.63
N ASP A 32 -4.01 -8.35 -1.23
CA ASP A 32 -5.41 -8.79 -1.08
C ASP A 32 -5.63 -10.28 -1.41
N GLY A 33 -5.07 -10.76 -2.52
CA GLY A 33 -5.21 -12.18 -2.90
C GLY A 33 -4.56 -13.13 -1.90
N GLU A 34 -3.35 -12.79 -1.42
CA GLU A 34 -2.66 -13.56 -0.38
C GLU A 34 -3.47 -13.55 0.94
N LEU A 35 -4.11 -12.41 1.25
CA LEU A 35 -4.92 -12.27 2.45
C LEU A 35 -6.22 -13.09 2.36
N ASP A 36 -6.91 -13.04 1.22
CA ASP A 36 -8.12 -13.82 0.97
C ASP A 36 -7.83 -15.33 1.11
N GLU A 37 -6.70 -15.81 0.58
CA GLU A 37 -6.25 -17.20 0.75
C GLU A 37 -6.00 -17.56 2.22
N VAL A 38 -5.31 -16.68 2.96
CA VAL A 38 -5.00 -16.92 4.37
C VAL A 38 -6.26 -16.89 5.24
N MET A 39 -7.19 -15.98 4.98
CA MET A 39 -8.43 -15.83 5.74
C MET A 39 -9.43 -16.95 5.45
N ALA A 40 -9.29 -17.67 4.33
CA ALA A 40 -10.07 -18.87 4.03
C ALA A 40 -9.67 -20.09 4.86
N ASP A 41 -8.47 -20.10 5.46
CA ASP A 41 -8.01 -21.15 6.37
C ASP A 41 -8.44 -20.86 7.81
N GLU A 42 -9.62 -21.34 8.19
CA GLU A 42 -10.19 -21.16 9.53
C GLU A 42 -9.35 -21.78 10.68
N THR A 43 -8.38 -22.65 10.35
CA THR A 43 -7.53 -23.30 11.35
C THR A 43 -6.39 -22.41 11.84
N ARG A 44 -6.04 -21.38 11.05
CA ARG A 44 -4.95 -20.46 11.39
C ARG A 44 -5.48 -19.21 12.06
N ARG A 45 -4.74 -18.76 13.07
CA ARG A 45 -5.01 -17.52 13.80
C ARG A 45 -3.71 -16.74 13.90
N TYR A 46 -3.74 -15.49 13.44
CA TYR A 46 -2.60 -14.59 13.49
C TYR A 46 -2.90 -13.43 14.44
N GLY A 47 -1.89 -13.03 15.20
CA GLY A 47 -1.93 -11.84 16.06
C GLY A 47 -1.53 -10.56 15.32
N LEU A 48 -0.77 -10.69 14.22
CA LEU A 48 -0.26 -9.58 13.44
C LEU A 48 -0.52 -9.75 11.94
N PHE A 49 -1.09 -8.71 11.34
CA PHE A 49 -1.25 -8.56 9.90
C PHE A 49 -0.61 -7.25 9.47
N VAL A 50 0.26 -7.29 8.46
CA VAL A 50 0.91 -6.11 7.89
C VAL A 50 0.97 -6.26 6.38
N GLY A 51 0.31 -5.38 5.64
CA GLY A 51 0.25 -5.48 4.19
C GLY A 51 -0.25 -4.22 3.51
N HIS A 52 -0.13 -4.22 2.19
CA HIS A 52 -0.62 -3.20 1.28
C HIS A 52 -2.04 -3.54 0.84
N PHE A 53 -2.94 -3.73 1.81
CA PHE A 53 -4.30 -4.18 1.55
C PHE A 53 -5.17 -3.04 1.00
N SER A 54 -6.23 -3.36 0.25
CA SER A 54 -7.27 -2.39 -0.09
C SER A 54 -8.15 -2.06 1.12
N PHE A 55 -8.86 -0.94 1.07
CA PHE A 55 -9.85 -0.62 2.09
C PHE A 55 -10.98 -1.68 2.16
N ASP A 56 -11.35 -2.28 1.03
CA ASP A 56 -12.39 -3.31 1.01
C ASP A 56 -11.94 -4.61 1.68
N ALA A 57 -10.69 -5.02 1.46
CA ALA A 57 -10.09 -6.14 2.19
C ALA A 57 -10.04 -5.84 3.70
N LEU A 58 -9.77 -4.59 4.05
CA LEU A 58 -9.81 -4.09 5.42
C LEU A 58 -11.17 -4.27 6.08
N TYR A 59 -12.21 -3.78 5.40
CA TYR A 59 -13.59 -3.85 5.85
C TYR A 59 -14.09 -5.28 5.97
N ARG A 60 -13.73 -6.14 4.99
CA ARG A 60 -14.16 -7.54 4.92
C ARG A 60 -13.58 -8.40 6.04
N HIS A 61 -12.29 -8.24 6.35
CA HIS A 61 -11.55 -9.20 7.17
C HIS A 61 -11.22 -8.74 8.58
N PHE A 62 -11.27 -7.43 8.85
CA PHE A 62 -10.73 -6.86 10.08
C PHE A 62 -11.74 -6.02 10.87
N GLY A 63 -12.99 -6.50 10.97
CA GLY A 63 -14.06 -5.84 11.73
C GLY A 63 -13.69 -5.54 13.18
N ASP A 64 -13.16 -6.54 13.90
CA ASP A 64 -12.84 -6.46 15.34
C ASP A 64 -11.36 -6.17 15.63
N ALA A 65 -10.54 -5.97 14.59
CA ALA A 65 -9.10 -5.77 14.78
C ALA A 65 -8.79 -4.35 15.25
N THR A 66 -7.78 -4.21 16.12
CA THR A 66 -7.11 -2.92 16.30
C THR A 66 -6.40 -2.56 14.99
N ARG A 67 -6.80 -1.45 14.38
CA ARG A 67 -6.30 -0.98 13.08
C ARG A 67 -5.48 0.28 13.26
N LEU A 68 -4.31 0.31 12.65
CA LEU A 68 -3.44 1.48 12.65
C LEU A 68 -2.85 1.70 11.25
N THR A 69 -2.54 2.94 10.92
CA THR A 69 -1.89 3.31 9.66
C THR A 69 -1.04 4.56 9.85
N PHE A 70 -0.07 4.76 8.95
CA PHE A 70 0.76 5.96 8.92
C PHE A 70 0.54 6.71 7.62
N LEU A 71 0.45 8.04 7.73
CA LEU A 71 0.44 8.96 6.62
C LEU A 71 1.77 9.70 6.52
N ARG A 72 1.91 10.47 5.46
CA ARG A 72 3.07 11.31 5.23
C ARG A 72 2.63 12.52 4.44
N ASP A 73 3.39 13.62 4.51
CA ASP A 73 3.24 14.70 3.54
C ASP A 73 3.21 14.12 2.10
N PRO A 74 2.19 14.44 1.30
CA PRO A 74 1.96 13.79 0.01
C PRO A 74 3.09 14.04 -0.99
N VAL A 75 3.72 15.23 -0.95
CA VAL A 75 4.85 15.56 -1.81
C VAL A 75 6.07 14.74 -1.42
N GLN A 76 6.40 14.66 -0.13
CA GLN A 76 7.51 13.86 0.38
C GLN A 76 7.32 12.36 0.13
N ARG A 77 6.08 11.86 0.23
CA ARG A 77 5.75 10.47 -0.12
C ARG A 77 6.01 10.20 -1.61
N CYS A 78 5.57 11.11 -2.50
CA CYS A 78 5.78 11.00 -3.94
C CYS A 78 7.29 10.99 -4.29
N ILE A 79 8.07 11.92 -3.73
CA ILE A 79 9.54 11.96 -3.91
C ILE A 79 10.19 10.67 -3.43
N SER A 80 9.76 10.15 -2.27
CA SER A 80 10.29 8.90 -1.72
C SER A 80 9.95 7.69 -2.59
N GLN A 81 8.77 7.68 -3.22
CA GLN A 81 8.37 6.65 -4.17
C GLN A 81 9.19 6.74 -5.45
N TYR A 82 9.36 7.94 -5.99
CA TYR A 82 10.20 8.18 -7.17
C TYR A 82 11.60 7.60 -6.98
N HIS A 83 12.31 7.96 -5.90
CA HIS A 83 13.64 7.41 -5.65
C HIS A 83 13.63 5.88 -5.48
N ASN A 84 12.56 5.31 -4.93
CA ASN A 84 12.43 3.87 -4.81
C ASN A 84 12.33 3.19 -6.17
N TRP A 85 11.58 3.76 -7.12
CA TRP A 85 11.35 3.19 -8.47
C TRP A 85 12.45 3.57 -9.48
N HIS A 86 13.19 4.64 -9.21
CA HIS A 86 14.25 5.13 -10.07
C HIS A 86 15.55 4.32 -9.91
N ASP A 87 15.79 3.78 -8.72
CA ASP A 87 17.03 3.09 -8.36
C ASP A 87 16.75 1.65 -7.95
N ALA A 88 17.08 0.72 -8.85
CA ALA A 88 16.80 -0.70 -8.67
C ALA A 88 17.54 -1.34 -7.47
N SER A 89 18.62 -0.71 -6.97
CA SER A 89 19.31 -1.19 -5.77
C SER A 89 18.47 -1.07 -4.49
N ARG A 90 17.35 -0.34 -4.56
CA ARG A 90 16.44 -0.10 -3.42
C ARG A 90 15.31 -1.14 -3.32
N TYR A 91 15.19 -2.04 -4.28
CA TYR A 91 14.19 -3.10 -4.23
C TYR A 91 14.59 -4.16 -3.22
N SER A 92 13.65 -4.56 -2.36
CA SER A 92 13.84 -5.72 -1.50
C SER A 92 13.53 -7.01 -2.26
N ASP A 93 14.17 -8.11 -1.88
CA ASP A 93 13.92 -9.43 -2.48
C ASP A 93 12.44 -9.82 -2.44
N ALA A 94 11.76 -9.51 -1.31
CA ALA A 94 10.34 -9.78 -1.14
C ALA A 94 9.44 -8.97 -2.09
N TRP A 95 9.88 -7.78 -2.49
CA TRP A 95 9.18 -6.97 -3.49
C TRP A 95 9.47 -7.47 -4.90
N ILE A 96 10.73 -7.82 -5.20
CA ILE A 96 11.13 -8.40 -6.49
C ILE A 96 10.33 -9.67 -6.76
N GLY A 97 10.32 -10.63 -5.84
CA GLY A 97 9.62 -11.91 -6.04
C GLY A 97 8.09 -11.80 -6.18
N ARG A 98 7.49 -10.64 -5.86
CA ARG A 98 6.06 -10.37 -6.08
C ARG A 98 5.77 -9.67 -7.42
N ASN A 99 6.78 -9.08 -8.05
CA ASN A 99 6.60 -8.17 -9.19
C ASN A 99 7.45 -8.54 -10.41
N ASP A 100 8.43 -9.43 -10.28
CA ASP A 100 9.38 -9.84 -11.32
C ASP A 100 8.76 -10.59 -12.51
N THR A 101 7.50 -11.00 -12.38
CA THR A 101 6.71 -11.65 -13.44
C THR A 101 5.68 -10.73 -14.08
N ASN A 102 5.44 -9.52 -13.53
CA ASN A 102 4.43 -8.61 -14.06
C ASN A 102 5.03 -7.70 -15.16
N PRO A 103 4.67 -7.90 -16.45
CA PRO A 103 5.28 -7.16 -17.56
C PRO A 103 5.02 -5.65 -17.51
N ASP A 104 3.85 -5.22 -17.00
CA ASP A 104 3.50 -3.80 -16.91
C ASP A 104 4.34 -3.10 -15.84
N VAL A 105 4.56 -3.77 -14.71
CA VAL A 105 5.44 -3.27 -13.65
C VAL A 105 6.88 -3.19 -14.15
N ILE A 106 7.42 -4.26 -14.74
CA ILE A 106 8.79 -4.29 -15.30
C ILE A 106 9.00 -3.14 -16.29
N LYS A 107 8.05 -2.92 -17.19
CA LYS A 107 8.08 -1.82 -18.16
C LYS A 107 8.08 -0.47 -17.45
N ALA A 108 7.21 -0.26 -16.46
CA ALA A 108 7.12 0.99 -15.71
C ALA A 108 8.40 1.33 -14.93
N LEU A 109 9.07 0.33 -14.34
CA LEU A 109 10.35 0.55 -13.65
C LEU A 109 11.45 0.96 -14.62
N LYS A 110 11.53 0.30 -15.79
CA LYS A 110 12.50 0.67 -16.83
C LYS A 110 12.26 2.10 -17.34
N MET A 111 11.00 2.49 -17.51
CA MET A 111 10.66 3.88 -17.83
C MET A 111 11.10 4.83 -16.71
N THR A 112 10.81 4.49 -15.46
CA THR A 112 11.08 5.34 -14.30
C THR A 112 12.58 5.55 -14.06
N SER A 113 13.45 4.58 -14.37
CA SER A 113 14.91 4.75 -14.24
C SER A 113 15.49 5.82 -15.16
N GLU A 114 14.77 6.23 -16.19
CA GLU A 114 15.19 7.27 -17.13
C GLU A 114 14.41 8.59 -16.93
N MET A 115 13.36 8.59 -16.11
CA MET A 115 12.53 9.76 -15.84
C MET A 115 13.12 10.69 -14.78
N SER A 116 12.92 11.98 -14.97
CA SER A 116 13.00 12.99 -13.91
C SER A 116 11.84 12.84 -12.91
N LEU A 117 11.97 13.45 -11.74
CA LEU A 117 10.89 13.50 -10.74
C LEU A 117 9.60 14.14 -11.29
N CYS A 118 9.72 15.19 -12.10
CA CYS A 118 8.57 15.85 -12.70
C CYS A 118 7.82 14.92 -13.65
N GLU A 119 8.56 14.23 -14.54
CA GLU A 119 7.97 13.26 -15.48
C GLU A 119 7.29 12.09 -14.77
N PHE A 120 7.89 11.60 -13.67
CA PHE A 120 7.28 10.57 -12.83
C PHE A 120 5.97 11.07 -12.19
N ALA A 121 5.99 12.26 -11.59
CA ALA A 121 4.83 12.81 -10.89
C ALA A 121 3.66 13.13 -11.83
N SER A 122 3.96 13.57 -13.06
CA SER A 122 2.97 13.90 -14.09
C SER A 122 2.71 12.77 -15.09
N SER A 123 3.20 11.55 -14.83
CA SER A 123 3.09 10.44 -15.78
C SER A 123 1.62 10.04 -16.01
N ASP A 124 1.30 9.78 -17.26
CA ASP A 124 0.07 9.19 -17.78
C ASP A 124 0.16 7.65 -17.91
N ASN A 125 1.32 7.06 -17.64
CA ASN A 125 1.45 5.61 -17.50
C ASN A 125 0.70 5.16 -16.24
N LEU A 126 -0.30 4.30 -16.41
CA LEU A 126 -1.18 3.88 -15.32
C LEU A 126 -0.46 3.24 -14.13
N VAL A 127 0.61 2.48 -14.36
CA VAL A 127 1.35 1.84 -13.26
C VAL A 127 2.17 2.87 -12.48
N ILE A 128 2.76 3.84 -13.18
CA ILE A 128 3.52 4.93 -12.57
C ILE A 128 2.57 5.87 -11.82
N SER A 129 1.50 6.33 -12.47
CA SER A 129 0.51 7.24 -11.89
C SER A 129 -0.16 6.62 -10.67
N ASP A 130 -0.47 5.32 -10.70
CA ASP A 130 -1.01 4.56 -9.58
C ASP A 130 -0.12 4.62 -8.34
N SER A 131 1.20 4.57 -8.56
CA SER A 131 2.20 4.60 -7.50
C SER A 131 2.46 6.01 -6.95
N ALA A 132 2.23 7.04 -7.76
CA ALA A 132 2.58 8.43 -7.49
C ALA A 132 1.41 9.27 -6.96
N GLN A 133 0.22 9.10 -7.53
CA GLN A 133 -0.89 10.04 -7.40
C GLN A 133 -1.98 9.52 -6.46
N ASN A 134 -2.37 10.35 -5.48
CA ASN A 134 -3.46 10.11 -4.53
C ASN A 134 -3.46 8.75 -3.82
N MET A 135 -2.30 8.10 -3.71
CA MET A 135 -2.18 6.75 -3.15
C MET A 135 -2.75 6.63 -1.73
N MET A 136 -2.48 7.58 -0.84
CA MET A 136 -3.00 7.53 0.53
C MET A 136 -4.54 7.58 0.56
N THR A 137 -5.17 8.45 -0.25
CA THR A 137 -6.63 8.50 -0.40
C THR A 137 -7.17 7.15 -0.87
N ARG A 138 -6.53 6.55 -1.88
CA ARG A 138 -6.97 5.30 -2.49
C ARG A 138 -6.84 4.09 -1.57
N TYR A 139 -5.90 4.11 -0.63
CA TYR A 139 -5.76 3.06 0.38
C TYR A 139 -6.80 3.21 1.51
N LEU A 140 -7.45 4.36 1.64
CA LEU A 140 -8.40 4.66 2.71
C LEU A 140 -9.84 4.77 2.23
N ALA A 141 -10.07 4.87 0.92
CA ALA A 141 -11.39 4.86 0.31
C ALA A 141 -11.71 3.47 -0.26
N PRO A 142 -13.00 3.08 -0.35
CA PRO A 142 -13.41 1.86 -1.04
C PRO A 142 -12.90 1.82 -2.47
N SER A 143 -12.71 0.62 -3.02
CA SER A 143 -12.35 0.49 -4.43
C SER A 143 -13.53 0.94 -5.28
N VAL A 144 -13.42 2.10 -5.90
CA VAL A 144 -14.33 2.48 -6.98
C VAL A 144 -13.89 1.81 -8.27
N GLU A 145 -14.81 1.60 -9.22
CA GLU A 145 -14.43 1.36 -10.61
C GLU A 145 -13.72 2.62 -11.14
N TRP A 146 -12.42 2.69 -10.91
CA TRP A 146 -11.60 3.82 -11.34
C TRP A 146 -11.60 3.86 -12.87
N LYS A 147 -12.42 4.74 -13.44
CA LYS A 147 -12.47 5.02 -14.87
C LYS A 147 -11.08 5.43 -15.35
N LYS A 148 -10.30 4.50 -15.91
CA LYS A 148 -9.07 4.64 -16.74
C LYS A 148 -7.99 5.68 -16.37
N GLU A 149 -8.12 6.43 -15.29
CA GLU A 149 -7.29 7.58 -14.94
C GLU A 149 -7.04 7.53 -13.43
N ARG A 150 -6.34 6.49 -13.00
CA ARG A 150 -5.90 6.35 -11.61
C ARG A 150 -4.95 7.50 -11.29
N GLY A 151 -5.40 8.42 -10.44
CA GLY A 151 -4.57 9.52 -9.95
C GLY A 151 -5.20 10.91 -9.96
N TYR A 152 -6.39 11.08 -10.55
CA TYR A 152 -7.10 12.36 -10.44
C TYR A 152 -7.62 12.63 -9.02
N TYR A 153 -7.64 13.91 -8.68
CA TYR A 153 -8.29 14.40 -7.47
C TYR A 153 -9.80 14.22 -7.60
N ASP A 154 -10.39 13.59 -6.60
CA ASP A 154 -11.83 13.51 -6.42
C ASP A 154 -12.15 13.93 -4.97
N ALA A 155 -12.88 15.04 -4.84
CA ALA A 155 -13.22 15.61 -3.55
C ALA A 155 -14.09 14.65 -2.71
N ALA A 156 -15.02 13.92 -3.33
CA ALA A 156 -15.89 12.98 -2.64
C ALA A 156 -15.09 11.81 -2.07
N LEU A 157 -14.14 11.29 -2.84
CA LEU A 157 -13.24 10.23 -2.38
C LEU A 157 -12.29 10.70 -1.27
N VAL A 158 -11.83 11.94 -1.32
CA VAL A 158 -11.02 12.52 -0.23
C VAL A 158 -11.84 12.62 1.04
N GLU A 159 -13.08 13.09 0.96
CA GLU A 159 -13.96 13.16 2.14
C GLU A 159 -14.32 11.76 2.67
N GLU A 160 -14.48 10.78 1.80
CA GLU A 160 -14.69 9.39 2.22
C GLU A 160 -13.47 8.79 2.89
N ALA A 161 -12.28 8.96 2.31
CA ALA A 161 -11.03 8.54 2.92
C ALA A 161 -10.83 9.16 4.32
N LYS A 162 -11.18 10.44 4.50
CA LYS A 162 -11.14 11.11 5.81
C LYS A 162 -12.11 10.49 6.81
N ARG A 163 -13.36 10.23 6.41
CA ARG A 163 -14.34 9.55 7.26
C ARG A 163 -13.84 8.17 7.67
N ASN A 164 -13.38 7.39 6.71
CA ASN A 164 -12.87 6.05 6.95
C ASN A 164 -11.66 6.03 7.90
N LEU A 165 -10.77 7.03 7.76
CA LEU A 165 -9.64 7.18 8.66
C LEU A 165 -10.09 7.39 10.12
N VAL A 166 -11.12 8.21 10.35
CA VAL A 166 -11.64 8.49 11.70
C VAL A 166 -12.47 7.32 12.25
N GLU A 167 -13.28 6.68 11.41
CA GLU A 167 -14.23 5.65 11.85
C GLU A 167 -13.56 4.28 12.06
N TYR A 168 -12.57 3.93 11.24
CA TYR A 168 -12.02 2.58 11.23
C TYR A 168 -10.65 2.48 11.92
N PHE A 169 -9.83 3.53 11.93
CA PHE A 169 -8.49 3.46 12.49
C PHE A 169 -8.44 3.94 13.94
N HIS A 170 -7.78 3.14 14.78
CA HIS A 170 -7.61 3.43 16.20
C HIS A 170 -6.39 4.31 16.46
N PHE A 171 -5.37 4.18 15.61
CA PHE A 171 -4.14 4.96 15.68
C PHE A 171 -3.70 5.44 14.31
N LEU A 172 -3.28 6.70 14.27
CA LEU A 172 -2.78 7.41 13.10
C LEU A 172 -1.50 8.14 13.49
N ALA A 173 -0.47 8.08 12.64
CA ALA A 173 0.74 8.89 12.73
C ALA A 173 1.10 9.53 11.39
#